data_AF-A0A6A0HX95-F1
#
_entry.id   AF-A0A6A0HX95-F1
#
_cell.length_a   1.000
_cell.length_b   1.000
_cell.length_c   1.000
_cell.angle_alpha   90.00
_cell.angle_beta   90.00
_cell.angle_gamma   90.00
#
_symmetry.space_group_name_H-M   'P 1'
#
loop_
_entity.id
_entity.type
_entity.pdbx_description
1 polymer ?
#
loop_
_entity_poly.entity_id
_entity_poly.type
_entity_poly.pdbx_seq_one_letter_code
_entity_poly.pdbx_strand_id
1 'polypeptide(L)'
;MSTLSGAPVQGQTVPENGGSAAAQAQTPEEKRSELERNLTKLDKDLQRLNQLNKTWKGDFALLDALIKELKKILDAYEKARPKLSEDWSARDSYARIQEPMLKEAVKENEPAILKIIDDWGGKETECTRELADAEKAKDDADQALAAAQKDLAAATAEFEKTKLHQKRIEDDLKKLAELQKQIEKEEEGGKYAVMYYLLLYDYIIIKDGSKVPVETTREMLEQDLVAKWQAMDTALRVMRFKEKQQKEAAEKYDTKKKECEQLSASKRAKILEELAKFQF
;
A
#
# COMPACT_ATOMS: atom_id res chain seq x y z
N MET A 1 -20.76 -15.80 -58.16
CA MET A 1 -19.50 -16.06 -58.87
C MET A 1 -18.50 -16.62 -57.88
N SER A 2 -17.87 -17.73 -58.27
CA SER A 2 -16.69 -18.38 -57.68
C SER A 2 -15.60 -17.37 -57.25
N THR A 3 -14.73 -17.60 -56.27
CA THR A 3 -13.85 -18.77 -56.14
C THR A 3 -13.35 -19.03 -54.71
N LEU A 4 -13.22 -20.32 -54.42
CA LEU A 4 -12.36 -20.95 -53.42
C LEU A 4 -10.87 -20.67 -53.68
N SER A 5 -10.07 -20.57 -52.61
CA SER A 5 -8.66 -20.96 -52.54
C SER A 5 -8.26 -20.92 -51.06
N GLY A 6 -7.72 -21.91 -50.37
CA GLY A 6 -6.95 -23.09 -50.74
C GLY A 6 -5.84 -23.19 -49.69
N ALA A 7 -5.96 -24.10 -48.72
CA ALA A 7 -4.89 -24.42 -47.78
C ALA A 7 -3.72 -25.13 -48.52
N PRO A 8 -2.51 -25.18 -47.93
CA PRO A 8 -2.15 -26.48 -47.36
C PRO A 8 -1.35 -26.42 -46.05
N VAL A 9 -1.62 -27.46 -45.25
CA VAL A 9 -0.79 -27.98 -44.16
C VAL A 9 0.26 -28.92 -44.76
N GLN A 10 1.50 -28.84 -44.28
CA GLN A 10 2.43 -29.95 -43.94
C GLN A 10 3.88 -29.57 -44.22
N GLY A 11 4.72 -29.82 -43.22
CA GLY A 11 6.17 -29.67 -43.27
C GLY A 11 6.80 -30.19 -41.98
N GLN A 12 6.68 -31.50 -41.73
CA GLN A 12 7.54 -32.22 -40.81
C GLN A 12 8.99 -32.17 -41.34
N THR A 13 9.92 -31.67 -40.55
CA THR A 13 11.35 -32.01 -40.68
C THR A 13 11.85 -32.52 -39.33
N VAL A 14 12.35 -33.75 -39.37
CA VAL A 14 13.07 -34.48 -38.32
C VAL A 14 14.56 -34.04 -38.37
N PRO A 15 15.30 -34.05 -37.25
CA PRO A 15 16.49 -33.22 -37.07
C PRO A 15 17.77 -33.85 -37.65
N GLU A 16 18.70 -33.01 -38.10
CA GLU A 16 20.08 -33.42 -38.39
C GLU A 16 20.87 -33.60 -37.09
N ASN A 17 21.45 -34.80 -36.96
CA ASN A 17 22.44 -35.19 -35.98
C ASN A 17 23.69 -34.29 -36.08
N GLY A 18 24.08 -33.70 -34.95
CA GLY A 18 25.35 -33.00 -34.82
C GLY A 18 25.73 -32.79 -33.35
N GLY A 19 26.04 -33.88 -32.65
CA GLY A 19 26.44 -33.83 -31.24
C GLY A 19 27.47 -34.90 -30.89
N SER A 20 28.75 -34.61 -31.13
CA SER A 20 29.86 -35.26 -30.42
C SER A 20 30.30 -34.31 -29.31
N ALA A 21 29.75 -34.53 -28.12
CA ALA A 21 30.30 -34.10 -26.85
C ALA A 21 29.88 -35.15 -25.83
N ALA A 22 30.86 -35.72 -25.12
CA ALA A 22 30.65 -36.78 -24.14
C ALA A 22 29.64 -36.34 -23.06
N ALA A 23 28.41 -36.85 -23.14
CA ALA A 23 27.46 -36.79 -22.05
C ALA A 23 27.91 -37.78 -20.99
N GLN A 24 28.47 -37.28 -19.89
CA GLN A 24 28.55 -38.06 -18.65
C GLN A 24 27.16 -38.62 -18.36
N ALA A 25 27.02 -39.94 -18.36
CA ALA A 25 25.76 -40.60 -18.06
C ALA A 25 25.39 -40.26 -16.62
N GLN A 26 24.42 -39.37 -16.44
CA GLN A 26 23.86 -39.04 -15.13
C GLN A 26 23.50 -40.33 -14.39
N THR A 27 23.91 -40.39 -13.13
CA THR A 27 23.53 -41.48 -12.24
C THR A 27 22.00 -41.52 -12.08
N PRO A 28 21.40 -42.69 -11.80
CA PRO A 28 19.97 -42.81 -11.56
C PRO A 28 19.45 -41.83 -10.49
N GLU A 29 20.28 -41.49 -9.52
CA GLU A 29 19.98 -40.54 -8.44
C GLU A 29 19.94 -39.09 -8.93
N GLU A 30 20.86 -38.70 -9.82
CA GLU A 30 20.83 -37.38 -10.47
C GLU A 30 19.60 -37.22 -11.37
N LYS A 31 19.25 -38.25 -12.15
CA LYS A 31 18.02 -38.25 -12.97
C LYS A 31 16.75 -38.14 -12.12
N ARG A 32 16.71 -38.83 -10.98
CA ARG A 32 15.58 -38.73 -10.05
C ARG A 32 15.47 -37.32 -9.45
N SER A 33 16.59 -36.75 -9.00
CA SER A 33 16.63 -35.38 -8.46
C SER A 33 16.21 -34.34 -9.51
N GLU A 34 16.63 -34.53 -10.77
CA GLU A 34 16.22 -33.67 -11.88
C GLU A 34 14.72 -33.80 -12.20
N LEU A 35 14.17 -35.01 -12.19
CA LEU A 35 12.74 -35.25 -12.36
C LEU A 35 11.91 -34.68 -11.20
N GLU A 36 12.37 -34.78 -9.95
CA GLU A 36 11.71 -34.18 -8.79
C GLU A 36 11.71 -32.64 -8.88
N ARG A 37 12.81 -32.03 -9.34
CA ARG A 37 12.87 -30.58 -9.61
C ARG A 37 11.93 -30.19 -10.75
N ASN A 38 11.87 -30.97 -11.83
CA ASN A 38 11.00 -30.72 -12.96
C ASN A 38 9.52 -30.86 -12.57
N LEU A 39 9.15 -31.85 -11.77
CA LEU A 39 7.80 -32.01 -11.22
C LEU A 39 7.41 -30.81 -10.34
N THR A 40 8.30 -30.38 -9.46
CA THR A 40 8.07 -29.20 -8.61
C THR A 40 7.89 -27.93 -9.44
N LYS A 41 8.64 -27.79 -10.53
CA LYS A 41 8.51 -26.66 -11.46
C LYS A 41 7.19 -26.70 -12.22
N LEU A 42 6.80 -27.87 -12.74
CA LEU A 42 5.51 -28.05 -13.41
C LEU A 42 4.33 -27.75 -12.49
N ASP A 43 4.39 -28.18 -11.22
CA ASP A 43 3.33 -27.90 -10.25
C ASP A 43 3.18 -26.39 -10.00
N LYS A 44 4.30 -25.66 -9.85
CA LYS A 44 4.30 -24.19 -9.73
C LYS A 44 3.73 -23.51 -10.98
N ASP A 45 4.11 -23.97 -12.18
CA ASP A 45 3.59 -23.42 -13.43
C ASP A 45 2.07 -23.68 -13.57
N LEU A 46 1.59 -24.84 -13.14
CA LEU A 46 0.18 -25.20 -13.15
C LEU A 46 -0.63 -24.38 -12.14
N GLN A 47 -0.10 -24.15 -10.94
CA GLN A 47 -0.70 -23.22 -9.97
C GLN A 47 -0.78 -21.79 -10.52
N ARG A 48 0.29 -21.31 -11.15
CA ARG A 48 0.33 -19.98 -11.79
C ARG A 48 -0.72 -19.86 -12.91
N LEU A 49 -0.83 -20.87 -13.78
CA LEU A 49 -1.80 -20.90 -14.86
C LEU A 49 -3.25 -20.94 -14.34
N ASN A 50 -3.51 -21.69 -13.28
CA ASN A 50 -4.83 -21.71 -12.63
C ASN A 50 -5.20 -20.35 -12.02
N GLN A 51 -4.23 -19.67 -11.41
CA GLN A 51 -4.45 -18.34 -10.87
C GLN A 51 -4.71 -17.30 -11.97
N LEU A 52 -3.94 -17.33 -13.07
CA LEU A 52 -4.19 -16.50 -14.24
C LEU A 52 -5.57 -16.75 -14.86
N ASN A 53 -5.98 -18.01 -14.99
CA ASN A 53 -7.31 -18.36 -15.51
C ASN A 53 -8.43 -17.83 -14.60
N LYS A 54 -8.26 -17.89 -13.27
CA LYS A 54 -9.20 -17.30 -12.32
C LYS A 54 -9.27 -15.77 -12.47
N THR A 55 -8.13 -15.10 -12.62
CA THR A 55 -8.08 -13.65 -12.87
C THR A 55 -8.79 -13.28 -14.17
N TRP A 56 -8.48 -13.95 -15.28
CA TRP A 56 -9.13 -13.68 -16.57
C TRP A 56 -10.63 -13.90 -16.55
N LYS A 57 -11.12 -14.94 -15.87
CA LYS A 57 -12.58 -15.12 -15.69
C LYS A 57 -13.22 -13.96 -14.93
N GLY A 58 -12.53 -13.42 -13.92
CA GLY A 58 -12.95 -12.21 -13.23
C GLY A 58 -12.98 -10.99 -14.15
N ASP A 59 -11.92 -10.80 -14.92
CA ASP A 59 -11.79 -9.69 -15.88
C ASP A 59 -12.87 -9.75 -16.97
N PHE A 60 -13.17 -10.94 -17.51
CA PHE A 60 -14.25 -11.13 -18.48
C PHE A 60 -15.64 -10.83 -17.89
N ALA A 61 -15.91 -11.24 -16.65
CA ALA A 61 -17.18 -10.93 -16.00
C ALA A 61 -17.35 -9.41 -15.76
N LEU A 62 -16.26 -8.73 -15.41
CA LEU A 62 -16.24 -7.27 -15.27
C LEU A 62 -16.46 -6.57 -16.60
N LEU A 63 -15.79 -7.01 -17.68
CA LEU A 63 -16.01 -6.48 -19.03
C LEU A 63 -17.46 -6.69 -19.49
N ASP A 64 -18.06 -7.85 -19.24
CA ASP A 64 -19.47 -8.12 -19.57
C ASP A 64 -20.44 -7.20 -18.81
N ALA A 65 -20.15 -6.91 -17.53
CA ALA A 65 -20.93 -5.98 -16.75
C ALA A 65 -20.83 -4.56 -17.32
N LEU A 66 -19.61 -4.10 -17.64
CA LEU A 66 -19.38 -2.80 -18.26
C LEU A 66 -20.07 -2.67 -19.62
N ILE A 67 -20.01 -3.71 -20.46
CA ILE A 67 -20.69 -3.71 -21.77
C ILE A 67 -22.21 -3.59 -21.60
N LYS A 68 -22.80 -4.29 -20.61
CA LYS A 68 -24.24 -4.18 -20.32
C LYS A 68 -24.63 -2.79 -19.83
N GLU A 69 -23.81 -2.18 -18.98
CA GLU A 69 -24.04 -0.82 -18.51
C GLU A 69 -23.93 0.20 -19.64
N LEU A 70 -22.91 0.06 -20.50
CA LEU A 70 -22.70 0.92 -21.65
C LEU A 70 -23.87 0.84 -22.64
N LYS A 71 -24.42 -0.36 -22.88
CA LYS A 71 -25.64 -0.54 -23.68
C LYS A 71 -26.84 0.20 -23.08
N LYS A 72 -27.06 0.10 -21.77
CA LYS A 72 -28.16 0.84 -21.10
C LYS A 72 -28.01 2.35 -21.23
N ILE A 73 -26.79 2.86 -21.11
CA ILE A 73 -26.50 4.29 -21.28
C ILE A 73 -26.79 4.73 -22.72
N LEU A 74 -26.34 3.95 -23.71
CA LEU A 74 -26.58 4.23 -25.13
C LEU A 74 -28.08 4.20 -25.46
N ASP A 75 -28.82 3.19 -25.01
CA ASP A 75 -30.27 3.11 -25.22
C ASP A 75 -31.02 4.29 -24.59
N ALA A 76 -30.60 4.73 -23.39
CA ALA A 76 -31.16 5.90 -22.74
C ALA A 76 -30.85 7.18 -23.51
N TYR A 77 -29.63 7.32 -24.02
CA TYR A 77 -29.22 8.45 -24.85
C TYR A 77 -29.99 8.50 -26.17
N GLU A 78 -30.13 7.38 -26.89
CA GLU A 78 -30.88 7.33 -28.15
C GLU A 78 -32.34 7.75 -27.98
N LYS A 79 -32.97 7.33 -26.88
CA LYS A 79 -34.35 7.74 -26.54
C LYS A 79 -34.45 9.23 -26.17
N ALA A 80 -33.45 9.77 -25.49
CA ALA A 80 -33.42 11.18 -25.08
C ALA A 80 -33.01 12.14 -26.22
N ARG A 81 -32.27 11.63 -27.21
CA ARG A 81 -31.62 12.43 -28.26
C ARG A 81 -32.56 13.34 -29.07
N PRO A 82 -33.75 12.91 -29.53
CA PRO A 82 -34.64 13.78 -30.30
C PRO A 82 -35.10 14.99 -29.49
N LYS A 83 -35.52 14.77 -28.24
CA LYS A 83 -35.94 15.83 -27.33
C LYS A 83 -34.77 16.75 -26.95
N LEU A 84 -33.60 16.19 -26.68
CA LEU A 84 -32.38 16.97 -26.44
C LEU A 84 -32.02 17.84 -27.64
N SER A 85 -32.17 17.34 -28.87
CA SER A 85 -31.90 18.09 -30.10
C SER A 85 -32.91 19.22 -30.32
N GLU A 86 -34.18 18.99 -30.03
CA GLU A 86 -35.26 19.98 -30.11
C GLU A 86 -35.08 21.08 -29.04
N ASP A 87 -34.85 20.66 -27.78
CA ASP A 87 -34.54 21.56 -26.67
C ASP A 87 -33.27 22.38 -26.95
N TRP A 88 -32.24 21.78 -27.57
CA TRP A 88 -31.01 22.46 -27.96
C TRP A 88 -31.27 23.50 -29.06
N SER A 89 -31.99 23.13 -30.13
CA SER A 89 -32.32 24.05 -31.22
C SER A 89 -33.18 25.23 -30.74
N ALA A 90 -34.15 24.98 -29.85
CA ALA A 90 -34.98 26.03 -29.26
C ALA A 90 -34.16 26.96 -28.36
N ARG A 91 -33.24 26.42 -27.55
CA ARG A 91 -32.35 27.21 -26.68
C ARG A 91 -31.30 28.00 -27.46
N ASP A 92 -30.70 27.42 -28.51
CA ASP A 92 -29.73 28.10 -29.39
C ASP A 92 -30.41 29.26 -30.15
N SER A 93 -31.62 29.05 -30.64
CA SER A 93 -32.41 30.12 -31.28
C SER A 93 -32.73 31.26 -30.31
N TYR A 94 -33.13 30.93 -29.07
CA TYR A 94 -33.39 31.93 -28.04
C TYR A 94 -32.14 32.72 -27.66
N ALA A 95 -31.00 32.05 -27.44
CA ALA A 95 -29.74 32.69 -27.12
C ALA A 95 -29.26 33.63 -28.24
N ARG A 96 -29.30 33.17 -29.50
CA ARG A 96 -28.91 34.00 -30.67
C ARG A 96 -29.75 35.27 -30.83
N ILE A 97 -31.03 35.23 -30.43
CA ILE A 97 -31.92 36.39 -30.49
C ILE A 97 -31.67 37.35 -29.30
N GLN A 98 -31.49 36.81 -28.09
CA GLN A 98 -31.37 37.61 -26.88
C GLN A 98 -29.97 38.18 -26.66
N GLU A 99 -28.92 37.46 -27.06
CA GLU A 99 -27.53 37.86 -26.78
C GLU A 99 -27.17 39.24 -27.34
N PRO A 100 -27.49 39.62 -28.60
CA PRO A 100 -27.17 40.95 -29.12
C PRO A 100 -27.94 42.06 -28.40
N MET A 101 -29.23 41.83 -28.08
CA MET A 101 -30.05 42.80 -27.34
C MET A 101 -29.53 43.02 -25.93
N LEU A 102 -29.18 41.95 -25.22
CA LEU A 102 -28.64 42.02 -23.87
C LEU A 102 -27.24 42.66 -23.88
N LYS A 103 -26.36 42.31 -24.83
CA LYS A 103 -25.05 42.95 -24.99
C LYS A 103 -25.15 44.45 -25.18
N GLU A 104 -26.07 44.92 -26.01
CA GLU A 104 -26.25 46.36 -26.19
C GLU A 104 -26.83 47.01 -24.93
N ALA A 105 -27.78 46.36 -24.24
CA ALA A 105 -28.38 46.87 -23.00
C ALA A 105 -27.37 46.97 -21.84
N VAL A 106 -26.36 46.10 -21.79
CA VAL A 106 -25.36 46.08 -20.71
C VAL A 106 -24.02 46.71 -21.08
N LYS A 107 -23.85 47.20 -22.31
CA LYS A 107 -22.59 47.63 -22.91
C LYS A 107 -21.73 48.57 -22.06
N GLU A 108 -22.35 49.54 -21.39
CA GLU A 108 -21.63 50.49 -20.53
C GLU A 108 -21.15 49.85 -19.22
N ASN A 109 -21.84 48.82 -18.75
CA ASN A 109 -21.54 48.08 -17.52
C ASN A 109 -20.82 46.74 -17.79
N GLU A 110 -20.69 46.32 -19.05
CA GLU A 110 -20.14 45.02 -19.47
C GLU A 110 -18.76 44.72 -18.84
N PRO A 111 -17.79 45.66 -18.80
CA PRO A 111 -16.50 45.40 -18.14
C PRO A 111 -16.64 45.11 -16.63
N ALA A 112 -17.58 45.75 -15.94
CA ALA A 112 -17.81 45.54 -14.52
C ALA A 112 -18.51 44.20 -14.25
N ILE A 113 -19.43 43.79 -15.12
CA ILE A 113 -20.11 42.49 -15.08
C ILE A 113 -19.10 41.36 -15.32
N LEU A 114 -18.27 41.48 -16.36
CA LEU A 114 -17.22 40.50 -16.66
C LEU A 114 -16.23 40.37 -15.51
N LYS A 115 -15.82 41.49 -14.90
CA LYS A 115 -14.96 41.47 -13.72
C LYS A 115 -15.56 40.68 -12.56
N ILE A 116 -16.85 40.84 -12.27
CA ILE A 116 -17.53 40.06 -11.21
C ILE A 116 -17.47 38.56 -11.55
N ILE A 117 -17.78 38.18 -12.79
CA ILE A 117 -17.75 36.78 -13.23
C ILE A 117 -16.34 36.21 -13.11
N ASP A 118 -15.33 36.95 -13.56
CA ASP A 118 -13.92 36.56 -13.52
C ASP A 118 -13.40 36.44 -12.07
N ASP A 119 -13.75 37.37 -11.19
CA ASP A 119 -13.36 37.34 -9.77
C ASP A 119 -13.91 36.08 -9.08
N TRP A 120 -15.16 35.71 -9.35
CA TRP A 120 -15.75 34.46 -8.83
C TRP A 120 -15.18 33.20 -9.50
N GLY A 121 -14.79 33.26 -10.78
CA GLY A 121 -14.05 32.20 -11.47
C GLY A 121 -12.65 31.98 -10.89
N GLY A 122 -11.95 33.06 -10.54
CA GLY A 122 -10.67 33.03 -9.85
C GLY A 122 -10.76 32.36 -8.48
N LYS A 123 -11.76 32.73 -7.67
CA LYS A 123 -12.02 32.11 -6.36
C LYS A 123 -12.29 30.60 -6.44
N GLU A 124 -13.04 30.16 -7.45
CA GLU A 124 -13.31 28.72 -7.65
C GLU A 124 -12.05 27.95 -8.05
N THR A 125 -11.24 28.54 -8.95
CA THR A 125 -9.96 27.96 -9.37
C THR A 125 -9.00 27.85 -8.19
N GLU A 126 -8.90 28.90 -7.38
CA GLU A 126 -8.09 28.91 -6.17
C GLU A 126 -8.58 27.88 -5.15
N CYS A 127 -9.89 27.82 -4.87
CA CYS A 127 -10.44 26.84 -3.94
C CYS A 127 -10.16 25.40 -4.40
N THR A 128 -10.32 25.11 -5.69
CA THR A 128 -10.04 23.79 -6.27
C THR A 128 -8.57 23.42 -6.11
N ARG A 129 -7.66 24.35 -6.35
CA ARG A 129 -6.22 24.15 -6.13
C ARG A 129 -5.92 23.90 -4.65
N GLU A 130 -6.44 24.74 -3.75
CA GLU A 130 -6.23 24.58 -2.31
C GLU A 130 -6.80 23.27 -1.75
N LEU A 131 -7.93 22.81 -2.29
CA LEU A 131 -8.52 21.52 -1.94
C LEU A 131 -7.62 20.36 -2.37
N ALA A 132 -7.08 20.40 -3.59
CA ALA A 132 -6.14 19.39 -4.07
C ALA A 132 -4.83 19.39 -3.27
N ASP A 133 -4.30 20.57 -2.92
CA ASP A 133 -3.12 20.72 -2.06
C ASP A 133 -3.39 20.15 -0.65
N ALA A 134 -4.59 20.38 -0.10
CA ALA A 134 -5.00 19.83 1.20
C ALA A 134 -5.21 18.31 1.17
N GLU A 135 -5.76 17.78 0.08
CA GLU A 135 -5.92 16.33 -0.13
C GLU A 135 -4.57 15.63 -0.18
N LYS A 136 -3.63 16.18 -0.96
CA LYS A 136 -2.26 15.66 -1.02
C LYS A 136 -1.57 15.71 0.35
N ALA A 137 -1.71 16.81 1.08
CA ALA A 137 -1.12 16.94 2.41
C ALA A 137 -1.69 15.91 3.41
N LYS A 138 -2.98 15.58 3.30
CA LYS A 138 -3.63 14.54 4.08
C LYS A 138 -3.08 13.15 3.72
N ASP A 139 -2.99 12.83 2.43
CA ASP A 139 -2.45 11.55 1.96
C ASP A 139 -0.98 11.34 2.37
N ASP A 140 -0.16 12.39 2.26
CA ASP A 140 1.23 12.37 2.71
C ASP A 140 1.33 12.14 4.23
N ALA A 141 0.42 12.75 5.01
CA ALA A 141 0.37 12.56 6.46
C ALA A 141 -0.11 11.15 6.86
N ASP A 142 -1.09 10.59 6.14
CA ASP A 142 -1.56 9.21 6.33
C ASP A 142 -0.43 8.19 6.05
N GLN A 143 0.33 8.39 4.97
CA GLN A 143 1.49 7.55 4.66
C GLN A 143 2.59 7.66 5.72
N ALA A 144 2.88 8.89 6.17
CA ALA A 144 3.88 9.11 7.21
C ALA A 144 3.48 8.48 8.55
N LEU A 145 2.19 8.50 8.91
CA LEU A 145 1.68 7.84 10.10
C LEU A 145 1.82 6.31 9.98
N ALA A 146 1.45 5.73 8.83
CA ALA A 146 1.57 4.29 8.60
C ALA A 146 3.03 3.82 8.70
N ALA A 147 3.99 4.59 8.15
CA ALA A 147 5.41 4.32 8.31
C ALA A 147 5.85 4.39 9.78
N ALA A 148 5.46 5.43 10.52
CA ALA A 148 5.79 5.57 11.93
C ALA A 148 5.18 4.46 12.82
N GLN A 149 3.99 3.97 12.49
CA GLN A 149 3.37 2.82 13.17
C GLN A 149 4.17 1.53 12.95
N LYS A 150 4.67 1.31 11.72
CA LYS A 150 5.53 0.16 11.41
C LYS A 150 6.87 0.23 12.17
N ASP A 151 7.48 1.41 12.23
CA ASP A 151 8.72 1.62 12.96
C ASP A 151 8.55 1.41 14.47
N LEU A 152 7.44 1.89 15.05
CA LEU A 152 7.09 1.62 16.44
C LEU A 152 6.88 0.13 16.69
N ALA A 153 6.18 -0.59 15.80
CA ALA A 153 5.99 -2.02 15.93
C ALA A 153 7.34 -2.79 15.90
N ALA A 154 8.24 -2.40 15.00
CA ALA A 154 9.59 -3.00 14.92
C ALA A 154 10.42 -2.72 16.19
N ALA A 155 10.43 -1.47 16.67
CA ALA A 155 11.15 -1.09 17.89
C ALA A 155 10.59 -1.79 19.14
N THR A 156 9.26 -1.94 19.23
CA THR A 156 8.59 -2.67 20.32
C THR A 156 8.97 -4.16 20.29
N ALA A 157 8.99 -4.77 19.11
CA ALA A 157 9.37 -6.18 18.96
C ALA A 157 10.83 -6.42 19.36
N GLU A 158 11.75 -5.54 18.97
CA GLU A 158 13.16 -5.63 19.38
C GLU A 158 13.34 -5.42 20.89
N PHE A 159 12.62 -4.48 21.49
CA PHE A 159 12.64 -4.29 22.95
C PHE A 159 12.15 -5.53 23.71
N GLU A 160 11.01 -6.12 23.32
CA GLU A 160 10.49 -7.33 23.97
C GLU A 160 11.40 -8.54 23.75
N LYS A 161 12.04 -8.65 22.58
CA LYS A 161 13.04 -9.69 22.30
C LYS A 161 14.27 -9.55 23.21
N THR A 162 14.84 -8.35 23.33
CA THR A 162 15.99 -8.09 24.24
C THR A 162 15.61 -8.38 25.68
N LYS A 163 14.42 -7.95 26.13
CA LYS A 163 13.91 -8.22 27.48
C LYS A 163 13.76 -9.71 27.78
N LEU A 164 13.20 -10.49 26.84
CA LEU A 164 13.10 -11.95 26.97
C LEU A 164 14.49 -12.61 26.99
N HIS A 165 15.40 -12.14 26.14
CA HIS A 165 16.76 -12.65 26.10
C HIS A 165 17.49 -12.40 27.42
N GLN A 166 17.42 -11.18 27.96
CA GLN A 166 18.01 -10.83 29.24
C GLN A 166 17.42 -11.67 30.38
N LYS A 167 16.09 -11.86 30.42
CA LYS A 167 15.47 -12.73 31.42
C LYS A 167 16.00 -14.16 31.37
N ARG A 168 16.18 -14.72 30.17
CA ARG A 168 16.77 -16.06 30.00
C ARG A 168 18.21 -16.09 30.54
N ILE A 169 19.02 -15.09 30.23
CA ILE A 169 20.39 -14.99 30.74
C ILE A 169 20.39 -14.93 32.27
N GLU A 170 19.54 -14.11 32.88
CA GLU A 170 19.42 -14.01 34.35
C GLU A 170 18.99 -15.33 34.99
N ASP A 171 18.04 -16.04 34.40
CA ASP A 171 17.59 -17.36 34.89
C ASP A 171 18.68 -18.43 34.75
N ASP A 172 19.44 -18.41 33.66
CA ASP A 172 20.53 -19.35 33.43
C ASP A 172 21.74 -19.07 34.35
N LEU A 173 22.06 -17.79 34.61
CA LEU A 173 23.08 -17.41 35.59
C LEU A 173 22.72 -17.87 37.01
N LYS A 174 21.44 -17.78 37.41
CA LYS A 174 20.99 -18.32 38.70
C LYS A 174 21.18 -19.84 38.79
N LYS A 175 20.81 -20.58 37.74
CA LYS A 175 21.01 -22.04 37.69
C LYS A 175 22.48 -22.42 37.74
N LEU A 176 23.35 -21.70 37.02
CA LEU A 176 24.80 -21.94 37.06
C LEU A 176 25.35 -21.71 38.48
N ALA A 177 24.91 -20.67 39.18
CA ALA A 177 25.31 -20.42 40.57
C ALA A 177 24.78 -21.50 41.55
N GLU A 178 23.59 -22.04 41.32
CA GLU A 178 23.05 -23.16 42.10
C GLU A 178 23.82 -24.47 41.85
N LEU A 179 24.12 -24.77 40.58
CA LEU A 179 24.94 -25.93 40.20
C LEU A 179 26.35 -25.84 40.81
N GLN A 180 26.96 -24.65 40.79
CA GLN A 180 28.25 -24.43 41.43
C GLN A 180 28.19 -24.79 42.92
N LYS A 181 27.20 -24.28 43.66
CA LYS A 181 27.03 -24.61 45.09
C LYS A 181 26.78 -26.11 45.33
N GLN A 182 26.06 -26.79 44.43
CA GLN A 182 25.85 -28.23 44.53
C GLN A 182 27.16 -29.00 44.31
N ILE A 183 27.96 -28.60 43.33
CA ILE A 183 29.28 -29.20 43.07
C ILE A 183 30.20 -29.01 44.28
N GLU A 184 30.28 -27.79 44.82
CA GLU A 184 31.09 -27.47 46.01
C GLU A 184 30.66 -28.32 47.23
N LYS A 185 29.36 -28.53 47.42
CA LYS A 185 28.83 -29.40 48.48
C LYS A 185 29.17 -30.88 48.30
N GLU A 186 29.10 -31.39 47.07
CA GLU A 186 29.43 -32.79 46.78
C GLU A 186 30.94 -33.07 46.87
N GLU A 187 31.77 -32.03 46.71
CA GLU A 187 33.22 -32.07 46.93
C GLU A 187 33.54 -32.36 48.41
N GLU A 188 32.88 -31.68 49.35
CA GLU A 188 33.03 -31.93 50.79
C GLU A 188 32.69 -33.39 51.17
N GLY A 189 31.79 -34.02 50.41
CA GLY A 189 31.39 -35.41 50.58
C GLY A 189 32.21 -36.43 49.79
N GLY A 190 33.22 -36.00 49.03
CA GLY A 190 34.06 -36.86 48.18
C GLY A 190 33.31 -37.55 47.03
N LYS A 191 32.15 -37.04 46.60
CA LYS A 191 31.29 -37.67 45.58
C LYS A 191 31.65 -37.25 44.15
N TYR A 192 32.89 -37.52 43.73
CA TYR A 192 33.44 -37.05 42.45
C TYR A 192 32.65 -37.47 41.21
N ALA A 193 32.01 -38.65 41.21
CA ALA A 193 31.17 -39.09 40.08
C ALA A 193 29.91 -38.21 39.90
N VAL A 194 29.33 -37.70 40.99
CA VAL A 194 28.19 -36.78 40.96
C VAL A 194 28.66 -35.41 40.46
N MET A 195 29.79 -34.93 40.96
CA MET A 195 30.40 -33.68 40.47
C MET A 195 30.67 -33.73 38.97
N TYR A 196 31.23 -34.84 38.46
CA TYR A 196 31.50 -35.02 37.03
C TYR A 196 30.22 -34.92 36.18
N TYR A 197 29.12 -35.55 36.64
CA TYR A 197 27.82 -35.45 35.98
C TYR A 197 27.29 -34.01 35.97
N LEU A 198 27.25 -33.35 37.14
CA LEU A 198 26.77 -31.96 37.27
C LEU A 198 27.59 -31.00 36.40
N LEU A 199 28.90 -31.23 36.27
CA LEU A 199 29.79 -30.38 35.48
C LEU A 199 29.63 -30.59 33.97
N LEU A 200 29.60 -31.84 33.49
CA LEU A 200 29.55 -32.13 32.06
C LEU A 200 28.16 -32.04 31.43
N TYR A 201 27.12 -32.42 32.18
CA TYR A 201 25.78 -32.49 31.64
C TYR A 201 24.95 -31.28 32.03
N ASP A 202 24.98 -30.81 33.27
CA ASP A 202 24.10 -29.70 33.64
C ASP A 202 24.79 -28.33 33.46
N TYR A 203 26.04 -28.20 33.89
CA TYR A 203 26.77 -26.93 33.82
C TYR A 203 27.20 -26.58 32.39
N ILE A 204 27.84 -27.50 31.66
CA ILE A 204 28.28 -27.26 30.28
C ILE A 204 27.10 -27.09 29.32
N ILE A 205 26.02 -27.88 29.44
CA ILE A 205 24.85 -27.72 28.55
C ILE A 205 24.18 -26.37 28.76
N ILE A 206 24.04 -25.88 29.99
CA ILE A 206 23.50 -24.55 30.25
C ILE A 206 24.48 -23.49 29.73
N LYS A 207 25.77 -23.58 30.05
CA LYS A 207 26.78 -22.62 29.60
C LYS A 207 26.85 -22.49 28.07
N ASP A 208 26.91 -23.62 27.35
CA ASP A 208 27.05 -23.63 25.89
C ASP A 208 25.71 -23.42 25.18
N GLY A 209 24.60 -23.91 25.75
CA GLY A 209 23.26 -23.80 25.20
C GLY A 209 22.63 -22.42 25.36
N SER A 210 22.98 -21.68 26.41
CA SER A 210 22.43 -20.35 26.67
C SER A 210 23.02 -19.27 25.76
N LYS A 211 24.09 -19.58 24.99
CA LYS A 211 24.86 -18.59 24.21
C LYS A 211 25.20 -17.34 25.02
N VAL A 212 25.34 -17.47 26.34
CA VAL A 212 25.72 -16.38 27.23
C VAL A 212 27.19 -16.15 26.94
N PRO A 213 27.59 -15.04 26.30
CA PRO A 213 29.00 -14.73 26.18
C PRO A 213 29.52 -14.62 27.62
N VAL A 214 30.58 -15.38 27.95
CA VAL A 214 31.19 -15.45 29.29
C VAL A 214 31.61 -14.05 29.80
N GLU A 215 31.72 -13.08 28.90
CA GLU A 215 32.11 -11.70 29.14
C GLU A 215 30.93 -10.72 29.31
N THR A 216 29.68 -11.19 29.18
CA THR A 216 28.51 -10.32 29.25
C THR A 216 28.25 -9.91 30.70
N THR A 217 28.62 -8.68 31.05
CA THR A 217 28.32 -8.14 32.38
C THR A 217 26.86 -7.73 32.49
N ARG A 218 26.39 -7.62 33.74
CA ARG A 218 25.08 -7.05 34.04
C ARG A 218 24.94 -5.65 33.46
N GLU A 219 25.98 -4.81 33.55
CA GLU A 219 25.91 -3.46 32.98
C GLU A 219 25.70 -3.48 31.46
N MET A 220 26.31 -4.43 30.73
CA MET A 220 26.13 -4.54 29.27
C MET A 220 24.69 -4.88 28.89
N LEU A 221 24.05 -5.79 29.64
CA LEU A 221 22.65 -6.15 29.43
C LEU A 221 21.71 -5.00 29.75
N GLU A 222 21.95 -4.30 30.86
CA GLU A 222 21.18 -3.12 31.24
C GLU A 222 21.34 -2.00 30.19
N GLN A 223 22.55 -1.78 29.66
CA GLN A 223 22.79 -0.81 28.60
C GLN A 223 22.05 -1.15 27.30
N ASP A 224 22.08 -2.41 26.84
CA ASP A 224 21.34 -2.81 25.63
C ASP A 224 19.82 -2.65 25.83
N LEU A 225 19.29 -3.12 26.97
CA LEU A 225 17.87 -2.98 27.29
C LEU A 225 17.44 -1.51 27.32
N VAL A 226 18.23 -0.64 27.95
CA VAL A 226 17.98 0.82 27.98
C VAL A 226 18.03 1.41 26.58
N ALA A 227 19.00 1.03 25.75
CA ALA A 227 19.11 1.51 24.38
C ALA A 227 17.88 1.11 23.53
N LYS A 228 17.42 -0.14 23.63
CA LYS A 228 16.20 -0.59 22.94
C LYS A 228 14.94 0.10 23.45
N TRP A 229 14.85 0.33 24.76
CA TRP A 229 13.75 1.08 25.35
C TRP A 229 13.72 2.54 24.85
N GLN A 230 14.87 3.22 24.81
CA GLN A 230 14.98 4.58 24.28
C GLN A 230 14.60 4.66 22.80
N ALA A 231 14.97 3.66 22.00
CA ALA A 231 14.57 3.55 20.60
C ALA A 231 13.04 3.41 20.46
N MET A 232 12.42 2.55 21.28
CA MET A 232 10.97 2.39 21.33
C MET A 232 10.26 3.68 21.78
N ASP A 233 10.74 4.36 22.82
CA ASP A 233 10.16 5.63 23.29
C ASP A 233 10.28 6.73 22.22
N THR A 234 11.41 6.80 21.53
CA THR A 234 11.62 7.73 20.41
C THR A 234 10.64 7.44 19.27
N ALA A 235 10.49 6.18 18.86
CA ALA A 235 9.53 5.77 17.84
C ALA A 235 8.08 6.10 18.26
N LEU A 236 7.73 5.93 19.54
CA LEU A 236 6.41 6.27 20.06
C LEU A 236 6.14 7.78 19.99
N ARG A 237 7.12 8.63 20.34
CA ARG A 237 7.00 10.09 20.22
C ARG A 237 6.83 10.52 18.77
N VAL A 238 7.60 9.93 17.84
CA VAL A 238 7.47 10.18 16.40
C VAL A 238 6.07 9.78 15.92
N MET A 239 5.58 8.60 16.28
CA MET A 239 4.24 8.14 15.92
C MET A 239 3.15 9.11 16.40
N ARG A 240 3.19 9.54 17.67
CA ARG A 240 2.24 10.51 18.22
C ARG A 240 2.30 11.87 17.50
N PHE A 241 3.50 12.32 17.16
CA PHE A 241 3.67 13.54 16.39
C PHE A 241 3.05 13.41 14.99
N LYS A 242 3.27 12.28 14.30
CA LYS A 242 2.66 12.00 12.99
C LYS A 242 1.14 11.85 13.06
N GLU A 243 0.62 11.25 14.13
CA GLU A 243 -0.83 11.17 14.36
C GLU A 243 -1.45 12.56 14.50
N LYS A 244 -0.76 13.47 15.20
CA LYS A 244 -1.20 14.87 15.30
C LYS A 244 -1.20 15.57 13.93
N GLN A 245 -0.13 15.40 13.15
CA GLN A 245 -0.04 15.98 11.79
C GLN A 245 -1.15 15.44 10.88
N GLN A 246 -1.47 14.15 10.98
CA GLN A 246 -2.54 13.52 10.23
C GLN A 246 -3.91 14.11 10.57
N LYS A 247 -4.21 14.32 11.86
CA LYS A 247 -5.46 14.96 12.31
C LYS A 247 -5.56 16.40 11.81
N GLU A 248 -4.50 17.19 11.96
CA GLU A 248 -4.44 18.58 11.49
C GLU A 248 -4.64 18.66 9.96
N ALA A 249 -4.04 17.75 9.19
CA ALA A 249 -4.20 17.69 7.74
C ALA A 249 -5.63 17.27 7.32
N ALA A 250 -6.22 16.28 8.00
CA ALA A 250 -7.58 15.84 7.76
C ALA A 250 -8.62 16.94 8.06
N GLU A 251 -8.47 17.64 9.19
CA GLU A 251 -9.33 18.78 9.54
C GLU A 251 -9.22 19.92 8.52
N LYS A 252 -8.00 20.20 8.03
CA LYS A 252 -7.78 21.20 6.99
C LYS A 252 -8.44 20.82 5.67
N TYR A 253 -8.32 19.55 5.26
CA TYR A 253 -9.01 19.03 4.07
C TYR A 253 -10.53 19.15 4.20
N ASP A 254 -11.11 18.72 5.31
CA ASP A 254 -12.56 18.78 5.53
C ASP A 254 -13.09 20.21 5.56
N THR A 255 -12.32 21.13 6.17
CA THR A 255 -12.64 22.56 6.17
C THR A 255 -12.63 23.11 4.75
N LYS A 256 -11.56 22.86 3.99
CA LYS A 256 -11.43 23.34 2.59
C LYS A 256 -12.50 22.74 1.68
N LYS A 257 -12.82 21.46 1.87
CA LYS A 257 -13.90 20.80 1.12
C LYS A 257 -15.24 21.49 1.35
N LYS A 258 -15.60 21.77 2.61
CA LYS A 258 -16.81 22.52 2.95
C LYS A 258 -16.81 23.93 2.38
N GLU A 259 -15.67 24.64 2.44
CA GLU A 259 -15.53 25.97 1.84
C GLU A 259 -15.79 25.93 0.33
N CYS A 260 -15.21 24.98 -0.40
CA CYS A 260 -15.41 24.86 -1.85
C CYS A 260 -16.84 24.42 -2.21
N GLU A 261 -17.45 23.52 -1.43
CA GLU A 261 -18.85 23.13 -1.60
C GLU A 261 -19.80 24.33 -1.39
N GLN A 262 -19.57 25.13 -0.34
CA GLN A 262 -20.35 26.34 -0.08
C GLN A 262 -20.13 27.41 -1.15
N LEU A 263 -18.89 27.57 -1.62
CA LEU A 263 -18.56 28.49 -2.70
C LEU A 263 -19.32 28.10 -3.98
N SER A 264 -19.25 26.84 -4.40
CA SER A 264 -19.94 26.33 -5.58
C SER A 264 -21.46 26.49 -5.46
N ALA A 265 -22.04 26.11 -4.32
CA ALA A 265 -23.48 26.20 -4.09
C ALA A 265 -24.00 27.64 -4.06
N SER A 266 -23.22 28.59 -3.54
CA SER A 266 -23.63 30.01 -3.41
C SER A 266 -23.18 30.91 -4.56
N LYS A 267 -22.24 30.46 -5.41
CA LYS A 267 -21.63 31.24 -6.50
C LYS A 267 -22.68 31.91 -7.38
N ARG A 268 -23.62 31.13 -7.92
CA ARG A 268 -24.64 31.65 -8.83
C ARG A 268 -25.53 32.69 -8.14
N ALA A 269 -25.97 32.44 -6.91
CA ALA A 269 -26.82 33.37 -6.17
C ALA A 269 -26.10 34.69 -5.89
N LYS A 270 -24.83 34.64 -5.48
CA LYS A 270 -24.02 35.84 -5.18
C LYS A 270 -23.66 36.64 -6.42
N ILE A 271 -23.30 35.96 -7.52
CA ILE A 271 -23.10 36.64 -8.81
C ILE A 271 -24.39 37.36 -9.21
N LEU A 272 -25.55 36.69 -9.14
CA LEU A 272 -26.83 37.31 -9.49
C LEU A 272 -27.17 38.50 -8.57
N GLU A 273 -26.89 38.41 -7.27
CA GLU A 273 -27.09 39.50 -6.30
C GLU A 273 -26.18 40.70 -6.59
N GLU A 274 -24.91 40.47 -6.93
CA GLU A 274 -23.97 41.53 -7.31
C GLU A 274 -24.35 42.18 -8.64
N LEU A 275 -24.80 41.38 -9.62
CA LEU A 275 -25.26 41.86 -10.92
C LEU A 275 -26.60 42.62 -10.83
N ALA A 276 -27.45 42.30 -9.87
CA ALA A 276 -28.73 43.00 -9.65
C ALA A 276 -28.56 44.47 -9.18
N LYS A 277 -27.34 44.89 -8.82
CA LYS A 277 -27.02 46.27 -8.42
C LYS A 277 -26.86 47.21 -9.62
N PHE A 278 -26.66 46.67 -10.81
CA PHE A 278 -26.63 47.46 -12.03
C PHE A 278 -28.07 47.80 -12.43
N GLN A 279 -28.34 49.09 -12.58
CA GLN A 279 -29.54 49.56 -13.28
C GLN A 279 -29.17 49.68 -14.76
N PHE A 280 -29.97 49.05 -15.62
CA PHE A 280 -29.84 49.06 -17.08
C PHE A 280 -31.04 49.75 -17.70
#